data_AF-A0AA90NGY6-F1
#
_entry.id   AF-A0AA90NGY6-F1
#
_cell.length_a   1.000
_cell.length_b   1.000
_cell.length_c   1.000
_cell.angle_alpha   90.00
_cell.angle_beta   90.00
_cell.angle_gamma   90.00
#
_symmetry.space_group_name_H-M   'P 1'
#
loop_
_entity.id
_entity.type
_entity.pdbx_description
1 polymer ?
#
loop_
_entity_poly.entity_id
_entity_poly.type
_entity_poly.pdbx_seq_one_letter_code
_entity_poly.pdbx_strand_id
1 'polypeptide(L)'
;MSWRDDASPHTQADLDSLLNDSVEAAAGVLERGDTLTPFSLAIAVDGSRSMRKLDTSVSATDEDTNIGRLTLAGDRELLRARAVTLDVRVVGAGTDALKIIVEHRDGQAFDVVVPYVDREDTFMIDSDSMTVSQGVQRLWRASGATPSA
;
A
#
# COMPACT_ATOMS: atom_id res chain seq x y z
N MET A 1 6.67 3.03 -16.22
CA MET A 1 7.16 1.97 -15.33
C MET A 1 8.64 2.22 -15.07
N SER A 2 8.99 3.10 -14.13
CA SER A 2 10.39 3.49 -13.89
C SER A 2 11.03 2.74 -12.71
N TRP A 3 10.23 2.21 -11.78
CA TRP A 3 10.79 1.68 -10.52
C TRP A 3 11.46 0.31 -10.68
N ARG A 4 11.02 -0.52 -11.64
CA ARG A 4 11.59 -1.85 -11.87
C ARG A 4 12.98 -1.78 -12.48
N ASP A 5 13.20 -0.83 -13.39
CA ASP A 5 14.49 -0.69 -14.09
C ASP A 5 15.63 -0.29 -13.14
N ASP A 6 15.31 0.46 -12.09
CA ASP A 6 16.27 0.95 -11.08
C ASP A 6 16.38 0.05 -9.84
N ALA A 7 15.58 -1.02 -9.75
CA ALA A 7 15.52 -1.88 -8.57
C ALA A 7 16.42 -3.11 -8.72
N SER A 8 17.07 -3.52 -7.63
CA SER A 8 17.77 -4.82 -7.60
C SER A 8 16.76 -5.98 -7.74
N PRO A 9 17.16 -7.17 -8.21
CA PRO A 9 16.26 -8.32 -8.31
C PRO A 9 15.58 -8.68 -6.97
N HIS A 10 16.30 -8.54 -5.86
CA HIS A 10 15.75 -8.77 -4.53
C HIS A 10 14.70 -7.72 -4.16
N THR A 11 14.98 -6.45 -4.44
CA THR A 11 14.04 -5.33 -4.23
C THR A 11 12.78 -5.51 -5.09
N GLN A 12 12.93 -5.94 -6.35
CA GLN A 12 11.80 -6.25 -7.23
C GLN A 12 10.92 -7.35 -6.64
N ALA A 13 11.52 -8.45 -6.17
CA ALA A 13 10.78 -9.56 -5.58
C ALA A 13 10.02 -9.14 -4.30
N ASP A 14 10.63 -8.35 -3.42
CA ASP A 14 9.97 -7.84 -2.22
C ASP A 14 8.79 -6.92 -2.58
N LEU A 15 8.95 -6.01 -3.54
CA LEU A 15 7.92 -5.07 -3.99
C LEU A 15 6.77 -5.77 -4.73
N ASP A 16 7.09 -6.70 -5.63
CA ASP A 16 6.09 -7.47 -6.38
C ASP A 16 5.28 -8.38 -5.45
N SER A 17 5.95 -9.05 -4.51
CA SER A 17 5.26 -9.91 -3.54
C SER A 17 4.35 -9.11 -2.62
N LEU A 18 4.78 -7.94 -2.14
CA LEU A 18 3.92 -7.07 -1.34
C LEU A 18 2.70 -6.58 -2.12
N LEU A 19 2.87 -6.22 -3.39
CA LEU A 19 1.76 -5.79 -4.24
C LEU A 19 0.75 -6.92 -4.43
N ASN A 20 1.21 -8.11 -4.81
CA ASN A 20 0.36 -9.28 -5.00
C ASN A 20 -0.42 -9.64 -3.73
N ASP A 21 0.29 -9.77 -2.61
CA ASP A 21 -0.31 -10.15 -1.33
C ASP A 21 -1.31 -9.08 -0.84
N SER A 22 -1.09 -7.82 -1.18
CA SER A 22 -2.00 -6.72 -0.85
C SER A 22 -3.32 -6.82 -1.62
N VAL A 23 -3.24 -7.12 -2.93
CA VAL A 23 -4.44 -7.33 -3.77
C VAL A 23 -5.21 -8.54 -3.29
N GLU A 24 -4.54 -9.68 -3.07
CA GLU A 24 -5.19 -10.92 -2.59
C GLU A 24 -5.86 -10.73 -1.22
N ALA A 25 -5.17 -10.08 -0.27
CA ALA A 25 -5.73 -9.84 1.05
C ALA A 25 -6.96 -8.91 1.01
N ALA A 26 -6.96 -7.90 0.14
CA ALA A 26 -8.10 -7.02 -0.05
C ALA A 26 -9.26 -7.71 -0.77
N ALA A 27 -8.97 -8.47 -1.83
CA ALA A 27 -9.93 -9.28 -2.58
C ALA A 27 -10.70 -10.20 -1.63
N GLY A 28 -9.99 -10.96 -0.80
CA GLY A 28 -10.64 -11.91 0.10
C GLY A 28 -11.56 -11.24 1.12
N VAL A 29 -11.32 -9.99 1.51
CA VAL A 29 -12.23 -9.23 2.39
C VAL A 29 -13.48 -8.79 1.61
N LEU A 30 -13.28 -8.14 0.47
CA LEU A 30 -14.37 -7.58 -0.34
C LEU A 30 -15.26 -8.67 -0.97
N GLU A 31 -14.70 -9.82 -1.35
CA GLU A 31 -15.46 -10.99 -1.84
C GLU A 31 -16.47 -11.53 -0.81
N ARG A 32 -16.24 -11.29 0.48
CA ARG A 32 -17.18 -11.66 1.55
C ARG A 32 -18.24 -10.59 1.82
N GLY A 33 -18.19 -9.45 1.13
CA GLY A 33 -19.01 -8.28 1.40
C GLY A 33 -18.60 -7.53 2.67
N ASP A 34 -17.40 -7.78 3.20
CA ASP A 34 -16.88 -7.07 4.37
C ASP A 34 -16.31 -5.71 3.95
N THR A 35 -16.43 -4.70 4.82
CA THR A 35 -15.77 -3.41 4.61
C THR A 35 -14.25 -3.54 4.75
N LEU A 36 -13.51 -3.07 3.75
CA LEU A 36 -12.05 -3.07 3.80
C LEU A 36 -11.53 -2.05 4.80
N THR A 37 -10.97 -2.54 5.90
CA THR A 37 -10.26 -1.68 6.86
C THR A 37 -8.82 -1.47 6.39
N PRO A 38 -8.27 -0.24 6.42
CA PRO A 38 -6.89 0.03 6.06
C PRO A 38 -5.90 -0.92 6.75
N PHE A 39 -4.94 -1.41 5.97
CA PHE A 39 -3.95 -2.34 6.48
C PHE A 39 -2.57 -2.11 5.86
N SER A 40 -1.54 -2.62 6.52
CA SER A 40 -0.18 -2.66 6.03
C SER A 40 0.36 -4.07 6.04
N LEU A 41 1.02 -4.44 4.94
CA LEU A 41 1.91 -5.59 4.86
C LEU A 41 3.35 -5.10 4.92
N ALA A 42 4.21 -5.82 5.63
CA ALA A 42 5.60 -5.44 5.78
C ALA A 42 6.52 -6.64 5.72
N ILE A 43 7.72 -6.40 5.18
CA ILE A 43 8.85 -7.33 5.20
C ILE A 43 9.93 -6.71 6.07
N ALA A 44 10.31 -7.41 7.14
CA ALA A 44 11.37 -7.02 8.04
C ALA A 44 12.76 -7.24 7.41
N VAL A 45 13.80 -6.63 8.00
CA VAL A 45 15.18 -6.80 7.50
C VAL A 45 15.60 -8.28 7.50
N ASP A 46 15.13 -9.07 8.47
CA ASP A 46 15.36 -10.52 8.56
C ASP A 46 14.52 -11.35 7.59
N GLY A 47 13.64 -10.71 6.81
CA GLY A 47 12.74 -11.35 5.86
C GLY A 47 11.42 -11.84 6.45
N SER A 48 11.19 -11.71 7.75
CA SER A 48 9.90 -12.02 8.35
C SER A 48 8.82 -11.08 7.81
N ARG A 49 7.60 -11.62 7.65
CA ARG A 49 6.45 -10.89 7.08
C ARG A 49 5.42 -10.65 8.15
N SER A 50 4.81 -9.47 8.13
CA SER A 50 3.77 -9.10 9.10
C SER A 50 2.63 -8.34 8.42
N MET A 51 1.44 -8.46 9.01
CA MET A 51 0.26 -7.70 8.64
C MET A 51 -0.24 -6.91 9.85
N ARG A 52 -0.59 -5.65 9.62
CA ARG A 52 -1.23 -4.76 10.61
C ARG A 52 -2.50 -4.18 10.01
N LYS A 53 -3.57 -4.11 10.77
CA LYS A 53 -4.84 -3.50 10.34
C LYS A 53 -5.21 -2.40 11.34
N LEU A 54 -5.90 -1.37 10.88
CA LEU A 54 -6.57 -0.43 11.79
C LEU A 54 -7.81 -1.09 12.41
N ASP A 55 -8.30 -0.52 13.50
CA ASP A 55 -9.59 -0.90 14.07
C ASP A 55 -10.73 -0.41 13.17
N THR A 56 -11.78 -1.22 13.05
CA THR A 56 -12.98 -0.93 12.23
C THR A 56 -13.79 0.27 12.75
N SER A 57 -13.55 0.70 13.99
CA SER A 57 -14.17 1.89 14.60
C SER A 57 -13.57 3.21 14.10
N VAL A 58 -12.46 3.13 13.37
CA VAL A 58 -11.82 4.29 12.74
C VAL A 58 -12.62 4.70 11.51
N SER A 59 -13.27 5.87 11.59
CA SER A 59 -13.97 6.49 10.45
C SER A 59 -12.99 6.72 9.29
N ALA A 60 -13.52 6.84 8.07
CA ALA A 60 -12.74 7.21 6.88
C ALA A 60 -11.89 8.46 7.18
N THR A 61 -10.62 8.22 7.46
CA THR A 61 -9.62 9.25 7.76
C THR A 61 -8.79 9.46 6.49
N ASP A 62 -8.18 10.62 6.33
CA ASP A 62 -7.31 10.89 5.19
C ASP A 62 -6.13 9.89 5.12
N GLU A 63 -5.58 9.77 3.91
CA GLU A 63 -4.51 8.83 3.57
C GLU A 63 -3.30 8.92 4.50
N ASP A 64 -2.81 10.13 4.77
CA ASP A 64 -1.60 10.33 5.58
C ASP A 64 -1.84 9.94 7.05
N THR A 65 -3.03 10.23 7.59
CA THR A 65 -3.39 9.78 8.95
C THR A 65 -3.48 8.26 9.04
N ASN A 66 -4.06 7.57 8.05
CA ASN A 66 -4.12 6.10 8.06
C ASN A 66 -2.72 5.48 8.00
N ILE A 67 -1.86 6.00 7.13
CA ILE A 67 -0.45 5.57 7.03
C ILE A 67 0.27 5.80 8.35
N GLY A 68 0.08 6.96 8.98
CA GLY A 68 0.67 7.30 10.27
C GLY A 68 0.26 6.31 11.36
N ARG A 69 -1.02 5.95 11.44
CA ARG A 69 -1.54 4.97 12.42
C ARG A 69 -1.06 3.54 12.17
N LEU A 70 -0.84 3.18 10.91
CA LEU A 70 -0.26 1.88 10.54
C LEU A 70 1.25 1.82 10.75
N THR A 71 1.92 2.93 11.02
CA THR A 71 3.37 3.01 11.22
C THR A 71 3.72 2.90 12.70
N LEU A 72 4.58 1.96 13.07
CA LEU A 72 5.06 1.79 14.44
C LEU A 72 6.40 2.49 14.65
N ALA A 73 6.66 2.86 15.91
CA ALA A 73 8.00 3.28 16.31
C ALA A 73 9.00 2.13 16.06
N GLY A 74 10.07 2.41 15.33
CA GLY A 74 11.08 1.41 14.93
C GLY A 74 10.88 0.79 13.55
N ASP A 75 9.76 1.04 12.86
CA ASP A 75 9.52 0.48 11.52
C ASP A 75 10.63 0.88 10.53
N ARG A 76 11.16 2.10 10.64
CA ARG A 76 12.22 2.61 9.75
C ARG A 76 13.48 1.75 9.83
N GLU A 77 13.84 1.28 11.02
CA GLU A 77 15.03 0.48 11.29
C GLU A 77 14.78 -1.03 11.07
N LEU A 78 13.57 -1.50 11.39
CA LEU A 78 13.21 -2.92 11.42
C LEU A 78 12.67 -3.46 10.10
N LEU A 79 12.17 -2.59 9.23
CA LEU A 79 11.60 -2.99 7.94
C LEU A 79 12.57 -2.78 6.79
N ARG A 80 12.44 -3.60 5.75
CA ARG A 80 13.05 -3.36 4.43
C ARG A 80 12.05 -2.99 3.35
N ALA A 81 10.80 -3.43 3.48
CA ALA A 81 9.74 -3.09 2.55
C ALA A 81 8.39 -3.03 3.26
N ARG A 82 7.47 -2.21 2.75
CA ARG A 82 6.07 -2.21 3.19
C ARG A 82 5.11 -1.82 2.07
N ALA A 83 3.88 -2.30 2.18
CA ALA A 83 2.73 -1.84 1.43
C ALA A 83 1.65 -1.36 2.41
N VAL A 84 0.98 -0.26 2.10
CA VAL A 84 -0.24 0.20 2.79
C VAL A 84 -1.39 0.17 1.78
N THR A 85 -2.46 -0.51 2.13
CA THR A 85 -3.64 -0.70 1.28
C THR A 85 -4.82 0.04 1.88
N LEU A 86 -5.43 0.88 1.06
CA LEU A 86 -6.57 1.72 1.38
C LEU A 86 -7.70 1.44 0.39
N ASP A 87 -8.94 1.53 0.86
CA ASP A 87 -10.12 1.65 0.00
C ASP A 87 -10.36 3.12 -0.32
N VAL A 88 -10.47 3.46 -1.61
CA VAL A 88 -10.64 4.83 -2.09
C VAL A 88 -11.68 4.93 -3.21
N ARG A 89 -12.36 6.08 -3.30
CA ARG A 89 -13.22 6.42 -4.42
C ARG A 89 -12.45 7.19 -5.49
N VAL A 90 -12.43 6.68 -6.73
CA VAL A 90 -11.89 7.40 -7.89
C VAL A 90 -12.97 8.34 -8.44
N VAL A 91 -12.96 9.61 -8.02
CA VAL A 91 -14.00 10.61 -8.35
C VAL A 91 -14.25 10.74 -9.86
N GLY A 92 -13.20 10.78 -10.68
CA GLY A 92 -13.33 10.97 -12.12
C GLY A 92 -13.95 9.79 -12.87
N ALA A 93 -13.81 8.57 -12.34
CA ALA A 93 -14.38 7.34 -12.92
C ALA A 93 -15.66 6.89 -12.20
N GLY A 94 -15.97 7.48 -11.05
CA GLY A 94 -17.12 7.10 -10.23
C GLY A 94 -17.08 5.66 -9.75
N THR A 95 -15.89 5.09 -9.53
CA THR A 95 -15.70 3.69 -9.09
C THR A 95 -14.85 3.62 -7.83
N ASP A 96 -15.03 2.56 -7.05
CA ASP A 96 -14.16 2.24 -5.93
C ASP A 96 -12.88 1.57 -6.45
N ALA A 97 -11.80 1.72 -5.69
CA ALA A 97 -10.50 1.20 -6.04
C ALA A 97 -9.67 0.93 -4.79
N LEU A 98 -8.77 -0.04 -4.90
CA LEU A 98 -7.70 -0.20 -3.95
C LEU A 98 -6.61 0.81 -4.28
N LYS A 99 -6.16 1.59 -3.30
CA LYS A 99 -4.90 2.31 -3.38
C LYS A 99 -3.85 1.57 -2.54
N ILE A 100 -2.80 1.09 -3.21
CA ILE A 100 -1.70 0.34 -2.60
C ILE A 100 -0.43 1.18 -2.74
N ILE A 101 0.06 1.68 -1.61
CA ILE A 101 1.29 2.48 -1.52
C ILE A 101 2.41 1.54 -1.13
N VAL A 102 3.38 1.33 -2.02
CA VAL A 102 4.49 0.40 -1.79
C VAL A 102 5.80 1.18 -1.71
N GLU A 103 6.62 0.86 -0.72
CA GLU A 103 7.97 1.42 -0.61
C GLU A 103 9.00 0.39 -0.10
N HIS A 104 10.24 0.55 -0.54
CA HIS A 104 11.40 -0.22 -0.12
C HIS A 104 12.49 0.71 0.42
N ARG A 105 13.23 0.25 1.43
CA ARG A 105 14.37 0.98 2.05
C ARG A 105 15.49 1.35 1.09
N ASP A 106 15.50 0.76 -0.10
CA ASP A 106 16.56 0.93 -1.12
C ASP A 106 16.29 2.11 -2.06
N GLY A 107 15.15 2.79 -1.92
CA GLY A 107 14.87 3.97 -2.73
C GLY A 107 13.49 3.96 -3.39
N GLN A 108 12.99 2.77 -3.74
CA GLN A 108 11.82 2.62 -4.59
C GLN A 108 10.55 2.88 -3.83
N ALA A 109 9.66 3.67 -4.44
CA ALA A 109 8.30 3.85 -3.98
C ALA A 109 7.37 4.07 -5.17
N PHE A 110 6.19 3.47 -5.11
CA PHE A 110 5.15 3.63 -6.12
C PHE A 110 3.77 3.44 -5.51
N ASP A 111 2.79 4.10 -6.11
CA ASP A 111 1.39 3.92 -5.77
C ASP A 111 0.73 3.12 -6.89
N VAL A 112 -0.11 2.16 -6.50
CA VAL A 112 -0.93 1.38 -7.41
C VAL A 112 -2.38 1.65 -7.11
N VAL A 113 -3.15 1.98 -8.15
CA VAL A 113 -4.61 2.07 -8.08
C VAL A 113 -5.19 0.90 -8.85
N VAL A 114 -5.94 0.04 -8.16
CA VAL A 114 -6.60 -1.13 -8.74
C VAL A 114 -8.11 -0.95 -8.60
N PRO A 115 -8.82 -0.55 -9.67
CA PRO A 115 -10.27 -0.45 -9.64
C PRO A 115 -10.90 -1.79 -9.30
N TYR A 116 -12.02 -1.75 -8.59
CA TYR A 116 -12.85 -2.93 -8.40
C TYR A 116 -14.33 -2.56 -8.53
N VAL A 117 -15.13 -3.58 -8.79
CA VAL A 117 -16.59 -3.49 -8.83
C VAL A 117 -17.11 -4.38 -7.73
N ASP A 118 -17.88 -3.78 -6.82
CA ASP A 118 -18.62 -4.48 -5.79
C ASP A 118 -20.11 -4.16 -6.00
N ARG A 119 -20.88 -5.18 -6.43
CA ARG A 119 -22.33 -5.13 -6.63
C ARG A 119 -22.95 -6.34 -5.95
N GLU A 120 -24.24 -6.25 -5.63
CA GLU A 120 -24.97 -7.25 -4.81
C GLU A 120 -24.69 -8.73 -5.17
N ASP A 121 -24.43 -9.05 -6.44
CA ASP A 121 -24.13 -10.41 -6.92
C ASP A 121 -22.76 -10.57 -7.60
N THR A 122 -21.90 -9.55 -7.61
CA THR A 122 -20.62 -9.61 -8.33
C THR A 122 -19.55 -8.74 -7.67
N PHE A 123 -18.48 -9.40 -7.22
CA PHE A 123 -17.21 -8.77 -6.92
C PHE A 123 -16.21 -9.08 -8.04
N MET A 124 -15.51 -8.05 -8.52
CA MET A 124 -14.45 -8.20 -9.52
C MET A 124 -13.37 -7.14 -9.30
N ILE A 125 -12.12 -7.58 -9.19
CA ILE A 125 -10.96 -6.70 -9.30
C ILE A 125 -10.63 -6.52 -10.77
N ASP A 126 -10.58 -5.28 -11.23
CA ASP A 126 -10.19 -4.93 -12.59
C ASP A 126 -8.67 -4.68 -12.63
N SER A 127 -7.91 -5.78 -12.63
CA SER A 127 -6.46 -5.73 -12.73
C SER A 127 -5.96 -5.20 -14.08
N ASP A 128 -6.78 -5.28 -15.13
CA ASP A 128 -6.44 -4.77 -16.47
C ASP A 128 -6.42 -3.23 -16.49
N SER A 129 -7.26 -2.59 -15.67
CA SER A 129 -7.29 -1.14 -15.46
C SER A 129 -6.33 -0.66 -14.37
N MET A 130 -5.42 -1.52 -13.89
CA MET A 130 -4.45 -1.15 -12.86
C MET A 130 -3.53 -0.01 -13.35
N THR A 131 -3.46 1.06 -12.56
CA THR A 131 -2.57 2.19 -12.81
C THR A 131 -1.44 2.20 -11.81
N VAL A 132 -0.21 2.39 -12.29
CA VAL A 132 0.99 2.52 -11.46
C VAL A 132 1.58 3.91 -11.65
N SER A 133 1.78 4.65 -10.56
CA SER A 133 2.43 5.96 -10.56
C SER A 133 3.68 5.95 -9.68
N GLN A 134 4.62 6.84 -9.99
CA GLN A 134 5.80 7.02 -9.14
C GLN A 134 5.36 7.62 -7.80
N GLY A 135 5.80 7.00 -6.71
CA GLY A 135 5.50 7.41 -5.35
C GLY A 135 6.68 8.10 -4.69
N VAL A 136 6.49 8.47 -3.42
CA VAL A 136 7.57 8.94 -2.54
C VAL A 136 7.65 8.01 -1.34
N GLN A 137 8.88 7.70 -0.90
CA GLN A 137 9.05 7.02 0.37
C GLN A 137 8.45 7.90 1.47
N ARG A 138 7.66 7.29 2.35
CA ARG A 138 7.04 7.95 3.50
C ARG A 138 7.73 7.53 4.79
N LEU A 139 8.12 6.26 4.90
CA LEU A 139 8.82 5.74 6.07
C LEU A 139 10.30 6.15 6.09
N TRP A 140 10.96 6.03 4.94
CA TRP A 140 12.41 6.22 4.82
C TRP A 140 12.83 7.59 4.31
N ARG A 141 11.88 8.48 4.00
CA ARG A 141 12.20 9.88 3.70
C ARG A 141 13.00 10.47 4.85
N ALA A 142 14.10 11.15 4.56
CA ALA A 142 14.78 11.93 5.58
C ALA A 142 13.79 12.99 6.08
N SER A 143 13.51 13.04 7.39
CA SER A 143 12.98 14.27 7.99
C SER A 143 13.96 15.36 7.62
N GLY A 144 13.50 16.35 6.86
CA GLY A 144 14.37 17.33 6.23
C GLY A 144 15.35 17.93 7.24
N ALA A 145 16.62 17.97 6.84
CA ALA A 145 17.53 18.96 7.39
C ALA A 145 16.83 20.32 7.31
N THR A 146 16.59 20.94 8.46
CA THR A 146 16.25 22.36 8.51
C THR A 146 17.36 23.08 7.74
N PRO A 147 17.08 23.83 6.66
CA PRO A 147 18.08 24.71 6.10
C PRO A 147 18.42 25.72 7.21
N SER A 148 19.64 25.65 7.74
CA SER A 148 20.16 26.70 8.61
C SER A 148 20.12 28.02 7.83
N ALA A 149 19.32 28.95 8.33
CA ALA A 149 19.41 30.36 7.96
C ALA A 149 20.69 30.98 8.55
#